data_AF-A0A3N5NV97-F1
#
_entry.id   AF-A0A3N5NV97-F1
#
_cell.length_a   1.000
_cell.length_b   1.000
_cell.length_c   1.000
_cell.angle_alpha   90.00
_cell.angle_beta   90.00
_cell.angle_gamma   90.00
#
_symmetry.space_group_name_H-M   'P 1'
#
loop_
_entity.id
_entity.type
_entity.pdbx_description
1 polymer ?
#
loop_
_entity_poly.entity_id
_entity_poly.type
_entity_poly.pdbx_seq_one_letter_code
_entity_poly.pdbx_strand_id
1 'polypeptide(L)'
;MTIQNDARPGRNEPCHCGSGRKYKHCCLEKDEKKAAAARAKAAAEIPAPAPEDAASTKARSAKPKTDQPWKTGSSTRGFVPRPRTPRKVGGG
;
A
#
# COMPACT_ATOMS: atom_id res chain seq x y z
N MET A 1 23.62 -6.88 22.44
CA MET A 1 22.49 -6.98 21.50
C MET A 1 23.02 -6.61 20.11
N THR A 2 22.99 -7.53 19.14
CA THR A 2 23.53 -7.29 17.80
C THR A 2 22.57 -6.42 17.00
N ILE A 3 23.01 -5.24 16.59
CA ILE A 3 22.29 -4.40 15.61
C ILE A 3 22.53 -5.08 14.26
N GLN A 4 21.58 -5.92 13.83
CA GLN A 4 21.58 -6.50 12.50
C GLN A 4 21.59 -5.35 11.49
N ASN A 5 22.68 -5.25 10.73
CA ASN A 5 22.95 -4.15 9.82
C ASN A 5 22.71 -4.64 8.38
N ASP A 6 21.52 -5.19 8.15
CA ASP A 6 21.16 -5.72 6.84
C ASP A 6 21.05 -4.58 5.83
N ALA A 7 21.50 -4.82 4.60
CA ALA A 7 21.44 -3.83 3.52
C ALA A 7 20.00 -3.37 3.20
N ARG A 8 18.98 -4.14 3.61
CA ARG A 8 17.55 -3.81 3.47
C ARG A 8 16.78 -4.33 4.70
N PRO A 9 16.81 -3.61 5.83
CA PRO A 9 16.14 -4.05 7.04
C PRO A 9 14.62 -4.14 6.83
N GLY A 10 13.99 -5.13 7.45
CA GLY A 10 12.53 -5.25 7.47
C GLY A 10 11.86 -4.01 8.09
N ARG A 11 10.59 -3.74 7.76
CA ARG A 11 9.88 -2.52 8.17
C ARG A 11 9.94 -2.22 9.69
N ASN A 12 9.93 -3.26 10.52
CA ASN A 12 9.98 -3.15 11.98
C ASN A 12 11.38 -3.36 12.60
N GLU A 13 12.37 -3.77 11.80
CA GLU A 13 13.74 -4.04 12.26
C GLU A 13 14.47 -2.73 12.63
N PRO A 14 15.55 -2.80 13.44
CA PRO A 14 16.40 -1.63 13.68
C PRO A 14 16.93 -1.06 12.35
N CYS A 15 16.96 0.26 12.26
CA CYS A 15 17.48 0.93 11.07
C CYS A 15 18.99 0.69 10.93
N HIS A 16 19.40 0.22 9.75
CA HIS A 16 20.80 0.11 9.32
C HIS A 16 21.60 1.43 9.33
N CYS A 17 20.92 2.56 9.54
CA CYS A 17 21.53 3.88 9.63
C CYS A 17 22.16 4.16 11.01
N GLY A 18 22.13 3.21 11.94
CA GLY A 18 22.70 3.36 13.28
C GLY A 18 21.87 4.19 14.25
N SER A 19 20.66 4.60 13.87
CA SER A 19 19.80 5.45 14.71
C SER A 19 19.11 4.72 15.86
N GLY A 20 19.18 3.38 15.91
CA GLY A 20 18.49 2.55 16.91
C GLY A 20 16.96 2.56 16.82
N ARG A 21 16.37 3.34 15.90
CA ARG A 21 14.92 3.41 15.66
C ARG A 21 14.49 2.35 14.67
N LYS A 22 13.22 1.92 14.72
CA LYS A 22 12.63 1.02 13.72
C LYS A 22 12.74 1.63 12.33
N TYR A 23 13.08 0.83 11.32
CA TYR A 23 13.29 1.29 9.94
C TYR A 23 12.12 2.12 9.39
N LYS A 24 10.87 1.73 9.68
CA LYS A 24 9.66 2.49 9.31
C LYS A 24 9.57 3.92 9.83
N HIS A 25 10.29 4.25 10.90
CA HIS A 25 10.28 5.58 11.50
C HIS A 25 11.58 6.36 11.25
N CYS A 26 12.45 5.85 10.38
CA CYS A 26 13.75 6.47 10.14
C CYS A 26 14.09 6.61 8.64
N CYS A 27 14.46 5.53 7.98
CA CYS A 27 14.89 5.58 6.58
C CYS A 27 13.76 5.29 5.59
N LEU A 28 12.72 4.55 5.98
CA LEU A 28 11.64 4.16 5.08
C LEU A 28 11.02 5.36 4.33
N GLU A 29 10.70 6.45 5.03
CA GLU A 29 10.12 7.64 4.39
C GLU A 29 11.09 8.32 3.40
N LYS A 30 12.39 8.24 3.68
CA LYS A 30 13.43 8.78 2.80
C LYS A 30 13.61 7.90 1.57
N ASP A 31 13.55 6.58 1.74
CA ASP A 31 13.64 5.61 0.65
C ASP A 31 12.39 5.64 -0.23
N GLU A 32 11.20 5.83 0.34
CA GLU A 32 9.97 6.05 -0.43
C GLU A 32 10.02 7.34 -1.26
N LYS A 33 10.54 8.43 -0.69
CA LYS A 33 10.75 9.69 -1.44
C LYS A 33 11.77 9.51 -2.57
N LYS A 34 12.87 8.80 -2.32
CA LYS A 34 13.87 8.47 -3.35
C LYS A 34 13.29 7.58 -4.44
N ALA A 35 12.50 6.57 -4.07
CA ALA A 35 11.84 5.67 -5.00
C ALA A 35 10.77 6.41 -5.84
N ALA A 36 10.02 7.33 -5.23
CA ALA A 36 9.08 8.20 -5.95
C ALA A 36 9.81 9.12 -6.94
N ALA A 37 10.92 9.73 -6.53
CA ALA A 37 11.75 10.54 -7.42
C ALA A 37 12.38 9.71 -8.56
N ALA A 38 12.85 8.50 -8.26
CA ALA A 38 13.38 7.57 -9.26
C ALA A 38 12.29 7.13 -10.25
N ARG A 39 11.07 6.87 -9.78
CA ARG A 39 9.91 6.58 -10.65
C ARG A 39 9.51 7.78 -11.49
N ALA A 40 9.57 9.00 -10.96
CA ALA A 40 9.30 10.21 -11.73
C ALA A 40 10.36 10.44 -12.83
N LYS A 41 11.63 10.16 -12.54
CA LYS A 41 12.70 10.21 -13.54
C LYS A 41 12.57 9.09 -14.58
N ALA A 42 12.24 7.87 -14.15
CA ALA A 42 11.96 6.77 -15.08
C ALA A 42 10.75 7.05 -15.97
N ALA A 43 9.71 7.73 -15.46
CA ALA A 43 8.56 8.16 -16.26
C ALA A 43 8.91 9.25 -17.28
N ALA A 44 9.95 10.06 -17.03
CA ALA A 44 10.46 11.04 -17.98
C ALA A 44 11.42 10.45 -19.01
N GLU A 45 12.09 9.33 -18.68
CA GLU A 45 13.06 8.66 -19.55
C GLU A 45 12.43 7.54 -20.41
N ILE A 46 11.19 7.12 -20.12
CA ILE A 46 10.41 6.33 -21.09
C ILE A 46 10.00 7.30 -22.21
N PRO A 47 10.57 7.21 -23.44
CA PRO A 47 10.07 7.99 -24.55
C PRO A 47 8.60 7.59 -24.74
N ALA A 48 7.75 8.61 -24.83
CA ALA A 48 6.33 8.44 -25.10
C ALA A 48 6.15 7.43 -26.26
N PRO A 49 5.40 6.32 -26.09
CA PRO A 49 4.84 5.69 -27.27
C PRO A 49 3.99 6.77 -27.95
N ALA A 50 4.30 7.05 -29.21
CA ALA A 50 3.65 8.05 -30.04
C ALA A 50 2.11 7.94 -29.91
N PRO A 51 1.37 9.06 -29.91
CA PRO A 51 -0.09 9.04 -29.92
C PRO A 51 -0.62 8.72 -31.32
N GLU A 52 -0.43 7.48 -31.76
CA GLU A 52 -1.26 6.81 -32.77
C GLU A 52 -2.01 5.73 -31.98
N ASP A 53 -3.11 6.02 -31.28
CA ASP A 53 -4.44 6.13 -31.83
C ASP A 53 -5.34 6.90 -30.85
N ALA A 54 -5.56 8.17 -31.12
CA ALA A 54 -6.64 8.95 -30.52
C ALA A 54 -8.00 8.56 -31.13
N ALA A 55 -8.38 7.27 -31.10
CA ALA A 55 -9.75 6.83 -31.39
C ALA A 55 -9.99 5.35 -31.01
N SER A 56 -9.80 4.99 -29.75
CA SER A 56 -10.58 3.87 -29.22
C SER A 56 -10.68 3.97 -27.71
N THR A 57 -11.67 4.71 -27.21
CA THR A 57 -12.30 4.37 -25.94
C THR A 57 -12.91 2.98 -26.10
N LYS A 58 -12.09 1.93 -25.98
CA LYS A 58 -12.61 0.57 -25.87
C LYS A 58 -13.43 0.57 -24.59
N ALA A 59 -14.75 0.61 -24.75
CA ALA A 59 -15.69 0.28 -23.70
C ALA A 59 -15.13 -0.98 -23.04
N ARG A 60 -14.87 -0.92 -21.72
CA ARG A 60 -14.33 -2.05 -20.97
C ARG A 60 -15.14 -3.28 -21.35
N SER A 61 -14.47 -4.29 -21.94
CA SER A 61 -15.11 -5.54 -22.28
C SER A 61 -15.92 -6.05 -21.09
N ALA A 62 -17.12 -6.55 -21.36
CA ALA A 62 -17.99 -7.07 -20.32
C ALA A 62 -17.21 -8.07 -19.45
N LYS A 63 -17.30 -7.90 -18.13
CA LYS A 63 -16.64 -8.79 -17.16
C LYS A 63 -17.05 -10.24 -17.48
N PRO A 64 -16.11 -11.20 -17.56
CA PRO A 64 -16.48 -12.60 -17.70
C PRO A 64 -17.38 -12.98 -16.52
N LYS A 65 -18.54 -13.57 -16.82
CA LYS A 65 -19.51 -14.02 -15.83
C LYS A 65 -18.99 -15.33 -15.22
N THR A 66 -17.92 -15.21 -14.43
CA THR A 66 -17.43 -16.28 -13.56
C THR A 66 -18.23 -16.20 -12.26
N ASP A 67 -18.92 -17.29 -11.93
CA ASP A 67 -19.66 -17.44 -10.67
C ASP A 67 -18.64 -17.64 -9.54
N GLN A 68 -18.08 -16.52 -9.08
CA GLN A 68 -17.13 -16.53 -7.98
C GLN A 68 -17.94 -16.58 -6.68
N PRO A 69 -17.88 -17.68 -5.90
CA PRO A 69 -18.80 -17.90 -4.77
C PRO A 69 -18.65 -16.85 -3.66
N TRP A 70 -17.52 -16.17 -3.57
CA TRP A 70 -17.33 -15.04 -2.64
C TRP A 70 -18.00 -13.73 -3.10
N LYS A 71 -18.47 -13.66 -4.36
CA LYS A 71 -19.19 -12.51 -4.94
C LYS A 71 -20.70 -12.72 -4.92
N THR A 72 -21.19 -13.96 -4.95
CA THR A 72 -22.61 -14.33 -4.93
C THR A 72 -23.23 -14.31 -3.52
N GLY A 73 -22.41 -14.19 -2.48
CA GLY A 73 -22.88 -13.84 -1.15
C GLY A 73 -23.23 -12.36 -1.08
N SER A 74 -24.52 -12.05 -0.96
CA SER A 74 -25.00 -10.76 -0.44
C SER A 74 -24.10 -10.35 0.72
N SER A 75 -23.30 -9.30 0.51
CA SER A 75 -22.34 -8.83 1.50
C SER A 75 -23.12 -8.31 2.70
N THR A 76 -23.40 -9.20 3.66
CA THR A 76 -23.94 -8.86 4.98
C THR A 76 -22.97 -8.01 5.80
N ARG A 77 -21.78 -7.71 5.28
CA ARG A 77 -20.90 -6.64 5.76
C ARG A 77 -21.38 -5.26 5.30
N GLY A 78 -22.68 -5.00 5.45
CA GLY A 78 -23.14 -3.64 5.66
C GLY A 78 -22.57 -3.16 6.99
N PHE A 79 -22.30 -1.86 7.09
CA PHE A 79 -21.92 -1.21 8.34
C PHE A 79 -23.10 -1.35 9.32
N VAL A 80 -23.11 -2.42 10.11
CA VAL A 80 -24.03 -2.56 11.24
C VAL A 80 -23.48 -1.60 12.31
N PRO A 81 -24.19 -0.52 12.68
CA PRO A 81 -23.75 0.34 13.76
C PRO A 81 -23.82 -0.47 15.05
N ARG A 82 -22.67 -1.03 15.47
CA ARG A 82 -22.56 -1.66 16.79
C ARG A 82 -22.66 -0.54 17.83
N PRO A 83 -23.60 -0.60 18.78
CA PRO A 83 -23.66 0.40 19.84
C PRO A 83 -22.34 0.36 20.61
N ARG A 84 -21.62 1.49 20.67
CA ARG A 84 -20.41 1.63 21.48
C ARG A 84 -20.84 1.64 22.93
N THR A 85 -20.72 0.52 23.62
CA THR A 85 -20.87 0.49 25.07
C THR A 85 -19.75 1.33 25.70
N PRO A 86 -20.06 2.22 26.66
CA PRO A 86 -19.03 3.00 27.33
C PRO A 86 -18.06 2.05 28.04
N ARG A 87 -16.75 2.30 27.86
CA ARG A 87 -15.70 1.55 28.55
C ARG A 87 -15.91 1.76 30.05
N LYS A 88 -16.12 0.67 30.79
CA LYS A 88 -16.30 0.70 32.25
C LYS A 88 -15.07 1.35 32.88
N VAL A 89 -15.25 2.57 33.37
CA VAL A 89 -14.23 3.27 34.15
C VAL A 89 -14.15 2.61 35.53
N GLY A 90 -12.91 2.26 35.90
CA GLY A 90 -12.41 1.96 37.25
C GLY A 90 -13.37 1.34 38.27
N GLY A 91 -13.17 0.05 38.55
CA GLY A 91 -13.54 -0.55 39.83
C GLY A 91 -12.30 -1.22 40.43
N GLY A 92 -11.59 -0.47 41.28
CA GLY A 92 -10.43 -0.89 42.07
C GLY A 92 -10.26 0.10 43.21
#